data_AF-A0A023FJV6-F1
#
_entry.id   AF-A0A023FJV6-F1
#
_cell.length_a   1.000
_cell.length_b   1.000
_cell.length_c   1.000
_cell.angle_alpha   90.00
_cell.angle_beta   90.00
_cell.angle_gamma   90.00
#
_symmetry.space_group_name_H-M   'P 1'
#
loop_
_entity.id
_entity.type
_entity.pdbx_description
1 polymer ?
#
loop_
_entity_poly.entity_id
_entity_poly.type
_entity_poly.pdbx_seq_one_letter_code
_entity_poly.pdbx_strand_id
1 'polypeptide(L)'
;EALCDAPLVYEAGWGKKLSYILAFSKDEVQDVTWRYTSNFEAVRSRRVAYSEAELIQLMLALTQQCQESYTQKRREELLLRRVLELAEFLAPKKVTESELQGRLSGGLAWRQQRGELGSWLPFTYKPASCRCKKIIFKYSSAMDKYSIWEDGVETNQVSGWAKGAFSIEKMFRKVEQDWKMSYLARQEDSSEGSLSWRLELSPGRAIERLDLTCAGTTYENGRVSWSVSTDKESIPIEGSNGVHSITSLKKANFVCLKAVVTGGRGASAWQHAQLCRESLDSQHYSLEIAVTLSD
;
A
#
# COMPACT_ATOMS: atom_id res chain seq x y z
N GLU A 1 8.82 -10.09 -7.88
CA GLU A 1 8.53 -11.02 -8.98
C GLU A 1 9.69 -11.99 -9.03
N ALA A 2 9.58 -13.17 -8.43
CA ALA A 2 10.63 -14.19 -8.47
C ALA A 2 10.69 -14.86 -9.87
N LEU A 3 10.67 -14.02 -10.90
CA LEU A 3 10.63 -14.38 -12.31
C LEU A 3 11.98 -14.03 -12.93
N CYS A 4 12.58 -15.00 -13.59
CA CYS A 4 13.78 -14.84 -14.38
C CYS A 4 13.43 -15.23 -15.83
N ASP A 5 13.99 -14.50 -16.80
CA ASP A 5 13.80 -14.77 -18.23
C ASP A 5 12.32 -14.81 -18.68
N ALA A 6 11.51 -13.89 -18.16
CA ALA A 6 10.09 -13.74 -18.47
C ALA A 6 9.78 -12.31 -18.97
N PRO A 7 10.35 -11.86 -20.11
CA PRO A 7 10.28 -10.48 -20.53
C PRO A 7 8.87 -10.01 -20.89
N LEU A 8 7.97 -10.88 -21.36
CA LEU A 8 6.62 -10.47 -21.76
C LEU A 8 5.64 -10.38 -20.58
N VAL A 9 6.06 -10.70 -19.34
CA VAL A 9 5.18 -10.65 -18.17
C VAL A 9 4.54 -9.27 -17.94
N TYR A 10 5.26 -8.19 -18.28
CA TYR A 10 4.75 -6.83 -18.07
C TYR A 10 3.63 -6.48 -19.06
N GLU A 11 3.79 -6.84 -20.33
CA GLU A 11 2.81 -6.58 -21.38
C GLU A 11 1.67 -7.61 -21.33
N ALA A 12 2.01 -8.90 -21.44
CA ALA A 12 1.06 -9.98 -21.54
C ALA A 12 0.43 -10.36 -20.20
N GLY A 13 1.23 -10.49 -19.14
CA GLY A 13 0.73 -10.85 -17.81
C GLY A 13 0.01 -9.71 -17.11
N TRP A 14 0.60 -8.50 -17.10
CA TRP A 14 0.07 -7.37 -16.32
C TRP A 14 -0.75 -6.37 -17.13
N GLY A 15 -0.83 -6.55 -18.45
CA GLY A 15 -1.58 -5.65 -19.33
C GLY A 15 -0.97 -4.25 -19.42
N LYS A 16 0.32 -4.06 -19.16
CA LYS A 16 0.94 -2.73 -19.26
C LYS A 16 1.03 -2.29 -20.71
N LYS A 17 0.67 -1.02 -20.94
CA LYS A 17 0.86 -0.33 -22.22
C LYS A 17 2.28 0.26 -22.27
N LEU A 18 3.24 -0.52 -22.76
CA LEU A 18 4.65 -0.13 -22.82
C LEU A 18 4.92 0.95 -23.88
N SER A 19 5.95 1.77 -23.66
CA SER A 19 6.45 2.77 -24.61
C SER A 19 7.98 2.70 -24.74
N TYR A 20 8.71 3.03 -23.69
CA TYR A 20 10.18 3.01 -23.66
C TYR A 20 10.69 2.17 -22.49
N ILE A 21 11.67 1.30 -22.74
CA ILE A 21 12.40 0.54 -21.72
C ILE A 21 13.89 0.64 -22.05
N LEU A 22 14.62 1.33 -21.19
CA LEU A 22 16.05 1.58 -21.35
C LEU A 22 16.82 0.81 -20.28
N ALA A 23 17.84 0.07 -20.72
CA ALA A 23 18.79 -0.61 -19.85
C ALA A 23 20.04 0.26 -19.67
N PHE A 24 20.53 0.32 -18.42
CA PHE A 24 21.74 1.05 -18.04
C PHE A 24 22.71 0.08 -17.39
N SER A 25 23.98 0.19 -17.76
CA SER A 25 25.07 -0.55 -17.14
C SER A 25 26.33 0.31 -17.07
N LYS A 26 27.39 -0.22 -16.47
CA LYS A 26 28.72 0.41 -16.55
C LYS A 26 29.31 0.40 -17.96
N ASP A 27 28.82 -0.46 -18.85
CA ASP A 27 29.38 -0.69 -20.18
C ASP A 27 28.63 0.09 -21.28
N GLU A 28 27.31 0.25 -21.14
CA GLU A 28 26.46 0.89 -22.14
C GLU A 28 25.07 1.29 -21.62
N VAL A 29 24.41 2.13 -22.41
CA VAL A 29 22.97 2.38 -22.37
C VAL A 29 22.36 1.74 -23.62
N GLN A 30 21.25 1.03 -23.48
CA GLN A 30 20.60 0.33 -24.60
C GLN A 30 19.07 0.40 -24.51
N ASP A 31 18.41 0.69 -25.63
CA ASP A 31 16.97 0.53 -25.76
C ASP A 31 16.66 -0.96 -25.92
N VAL A 32 16.04 -1.54 -24.89
CA VAL A 32 15.68 -2.95 -24.81
C VAL A 32 14.17 -3.15 -24.92
N THR A 33 13.41 -2.12 -25.30
CA THR A 33 11.94 -2.14 -25.40
C THR A 33 11.44 -3.37 -26.14
N TRP A 34 12.06 -3.70 -27.27
CA TRP A 34 11.68 -4.78 -28.17
C TRP A 34 11.79 -6.17 -27.56
N ARG A 35 12.60 -6.35 -26.50
CA ARG A 35 12.66 -7.61 -25.74
C ARG A 35 11.36 -7.87 -24.97
N TYR A 36 10.70 -6.81 -24.50
CA TYR A 36 9.58 -6.87 -23.56
C TYR A 36 8.20 -6.68 -24.21
N THR A 37 8.14 -6.63 -25.53
CA THR A 37 6.88 -6.52 -26.28
C THR A 37 6.77 -7.55 -27.38
N SER A 38 5.56 -8.06 -27.57
CA SER A 38 5.16 -8.88 -28.71
C SER A 38 4.41 -8.06 -29.76
N ASN A 39 4.01 -6.82 -29.43
CA ASN A 39 3.23 -5.93 -30.29
C ASN A 39 3.97 -4.62 -30.57
N PHE A 40 4.91 -4.70 -31.53
CA PHE A 40 5.77 -3.59 -31.91
C PHE A 40 4.99 -2.37 -32.42
N GLU A 41 3.93 -2.60 -33.19
CA GLU A 41 3.11 -1.52 -33.76
C GLU A 41 2.41 -0.70 -32.67
N ALA A 42 1.83 -1.39 -31.69
CA ALA A 42 1.17 -0.73 -30.57
C ALA A 42 2.16 0.06 -29.69
N VAL A 43 3.37 -0.46 -29.48
CA VAL A 43 4.42 0.26 -28.75
C VAL A 43 4.89 1.48 -29.55
N ARG A 44 5.12 1.33 -30.86
CA ARG A 44 5.55 2.42 -31.75
C ARG A 44 4.58 3.60 -31.74
N SER A 45 3.27 3.35 -31.73
CA SER A 45 2.27 4.43 -31.66
C SER A 45 2.29 5.23 -30.34
N ARG A 46 2.85 4.66 -29.27
CA ARG A 46 2.98 5.32 -27.95
C ARG A 46 4.35 5.99 -27.75
N ARG A 47 5.31 5.78 -28.66
CA ARG A 47 6.65 6.35 -28.58
C ARG A 47 6.70 7.74 -29.24
N VAL A 48 6.14 8.72 -28.53
CA VAL A 48 5.97 10.09 -29.01
C VAL A 48 6.77 11.13 -28.23
N ALA A 49 7.50 10.74 -27.19
CA ALA A 49 8.21 11.67 -26.31
C ALA A 49 9.48 12.25 -26.94
N TYR A 50 10.13 11.47 -27.81
CA TYR A 50 11.37 11.81 -28.51
C TYR A 50 11.36 11.17 -29.89
N SER A 51 12.07 11.75 -30.85
CA SER A 51 12.30 11.05 -32.12
C SER A 51 13.23 9.84 -31.90
N GLU A 52 13.02 8.77 -32.66
CA GLU A 52 13.87 7.57 -32.57
C GLU A 52 15.33 7.89 -32.90
N ALA A 53 15.56 8.85 -33.81
CA ALA A 53 16.91 9.28 -34.18
C ALA A 53 17.64 9.96 -33.01
N GLU A 54 16.98 10.90 -32.31
CA GLU A 54 17.57 11.58 -31.14
C GLU A 54 17.88 10.60 -30.02
N LEU A 55 16.96 9.66 -29.75
CA LEU A 55 17.16 8.64 -28.72
C LEU A 55 18.39 7.76 -29.04
N ILE A 56 18.51 7.29 -30.29
CA ILE A 56 19.65 6.49 -30.73
C ILE A 56 20.95 7.28 -30.60
N GLN A 57 20.97 8.55 -31.04
CA GLN A 57 22.17 9.39 -30.96
C GLN A 57 22.62 9.60 -29.51
N LEU A 58 21.70 9.95 -28.61
CA LEU A 58 21.99 10.13 -27.20
C LEU A 58 22.54 8.84 -26.56
N MET A 59 21.90 7.71 -26.85
CA MET A 59 22.30 6.41 -26.33
C MET A 59 23.71 6.00 -26.79
N LEU A 60 24.04 6.22 -28.06
CA LEU A 60 25.37 5.96 -28.60
C LEU A 60 26.43 6.88 -27.98
N ALA A 61 26.11 8.17 -27.78
CA ALA A 61 27.01 9.12 -27.13
C ALA A 61 27.30 8.71 -25.66
N LEU A 62 26.27 8.35 -24.90
CA LEU A 62 26.43 7.87 -23.52
C LEU A 62 27.22 6.56 -23.46
N THR A 63 26.96 5.63 -24.38
CA THR A 63 27.75 4.40 -24.51
C THR A 63 29.23 4.72 -24.74
N GLN A 64 29.52 5.64 -25.65
CA GLN A 64 30.90 6.01 -25.97
C GLN A 64 31.62 6.54 -24.73
N GLN A 65 30.96 7.39 -23.94
CA GLN A 65 31.48 7.90 -22.66
C GLN A 65 31.77 6.78 -21.66
N CYS A 66 30.85 5.82 -21.50
CA CYS A 66 31.07 4.65 -20.63
C CYS A 66 32.29 3.82 -21.03
N GLN A 67 32.65 3.81 -22.32
CA GLN A 67 33.71 2.96 -22.87
C GLN A 67 35.03 3.71 -23.15
N GLU A 68 35.16 4.98 -22.77
CA GLU A 68 36.35 5.80 -23.04
C GLU A 68 37.64 5.18 -22.49
N SER A 69 37.59 4.59 -21.30
CA SER A 69 38.75 3.97 -20.65
C SER A 69 39.01 2.52 -21.09
N TYR A 70 38.14 1.94 -21.92
CA TYR A 70 38.22 0.53 -22.28
C TYR A 70 39.22 0.27 -23.41
N THR A 71 39.88 -0.89 -23.36
CA THR A 71 40.76 -1.37 -24.43
C THR A 71 39.98 -1.65 -25.71
N GLN A 72 40.66 -1.59 -26.87
CA GLN A 72 40.04 -1.90 -28.16
C GLN A 72 39.36 -3.28 -28.16
N LYS A 73 40.06 -4.31 -27.66
CA LYS A 73 39.51 -5.66 -27.55
C LYS A 73 38.19 -5.70 -26.78
N ARG A 74 38.11 -5.00 -25.64
CA ARG A 74 36.87 -4.96 -24.84
C ARG A 74 35.73 -4.25 -25.58
N ARG A 75 36.02 -3.20 -26.33
CA ARG A 75 35.02 -2.50 -27.17
C ARG A 75 34.49 -3.40 -28.28
N GLU A 76 35.36 -4.17 -28.94
CA GLU A 76 34.96 -5.13 -29.97
C GLU A 76 34.05 -6.24 -29.41
N GLU A 77 34.36 -6.76 -28.22
CA GLU A 77 33.50 -7.72 -27.52
C GLU A 77 32.10 -7.15 -27.22
N LEU A 78 32.03 -5.91 -26.74
CA LEU A 78 30.77 -5.24 -26.43
C LEU A 78 29.95 -4.93 -27.69
N LEU A 79 30.62 -4.49 -28.76
CA LEU A 79 29.98 -4.27 -30.06
C LEU A 79 29.35 -5.56 -30.59
N LEU A 80 30.05 -6.68 -30.51
CA LEU A 80 29.51 -7.98 -30.94
C LEU A 80 28.26 -8.35 -30.13
N ARG A 81 28.26 -8.15 -28.81
CA ARG A 81 27.09 -8.41 -27.95
C ARG A 81 25.88 -7.57 -28.37
N ARG A 82 26.10 -6.27 -28.63
CA ARG A 82 25.05 -5.36 -29.09
C ARG A 82 24.47 -5.81 -30.42
N VAL A 83 25.29 -6.21 -31.39
CA VAL A 83 24.81 -6.71 -32.69
C VAL A 83 23.92 -7.94 -32.51
N LEU A 84 24.31 -8.89 -31.65
CA LEU A 84 23.51 -10.08 -31.36
C LEU A 84 22.17 -9.72 -30.70
N GLU A 85 22.17 -8.76 -29.78
CA GLU A 85 20.96 -8.27 -29.13
C GLU A 85 20.02 -7.54 -30.11
N LEU A 86 20.56 -6.69 -30.98
CA LEU A 86 19.76 -6.04 -32.02
C LEU A 86 19.14 -7.05 -32.98
N ALA A 87 19.85 -8.14 -33.31
CA ALA A 87 19.29 -9.23 -34.10
C ALA A 87 18.13 -9.94 -33.37
N GLU A 88 18.23 -10.13 -32.05
CA GLU A 88 17.12 -10.64 -31.23
C GLU A 88 15.87 -9.74 -31.34
N PHE A 89 16.07 -8.43 -31.37
CA PHE A 89 14.99 -7.43 -31.39
C PHE A 89 14.25 -7.31 -32.72
N LEU A 90 14.76 -7.92 -33.79
CA LEU A 90 14.08 -7.90 -35.10
C LEU A 90 12.82 -8.77 -35.13
N ALA A 91 12.70 -9.74 -34.22
CA ALA A 91 11.58 -10.66 -34.16
C ALA A 91 10.81 -10.53 -32.83
N PRO A 92 9.49 -10.26 -32.87
CA PRO A 92 8.69 -10.25 -31.65
C PRO A 92 8.68 -11.65 -31.01
N LYS A 93 8.88 -11.70 -29.69
CA LYS A 93 8.81 -12.95 -28.93
C LYS A 93 7.36 -13.44 -28.83
N LYS A 94 7.20 -14.77 -28.77
CA LYS A 94 5.92 -15.40 -28.47
C LYS A 94 5.74 -15.48 -26.96
N VAL A 95 4.54 -15.11 -26.49
CA VAL A 95 4.17 -15.20 -25.08
C VAL A 95 4.15 -16.67 -24.66
N THR A 96 4.82 -16.97 -23.56
CA THR A 96 4.80 -18.29 -22.91
C THR A 96 3.77 -18.33 -21.77
N GLU A 97 3.29 -19.52 -21.40
CA GLU A 97 2.28 -19.66 -20.33
C GLU A 97 2.74 -19.11 -18.98
N SER A 98 4.04 -19.17 -18.68
CA SER A 98 4.64 -18.59 -17.47
C SER A 98 4.58 -17.06 -17.43
N GLU A 99 4.50 -16.40 -18.59
CA GLU A 99 4.41 -14.94 -18.72
C GLU A 99 2.98 -14.41 -18.67
N LEU A 100 1.98 -15.28 -18.81
CA LEU A 100 0.56 -14.95 -18.63
C LEU A 100 0.17 -14.80 -17.15
N GLN A 101 1.10 -15.05 -16.24
CA GLN A 101 0.87 -14.83 -14.82
C GLN A 101 0.62 -13.34 -14.55
N GLY A 102 -0.56 -13.05 -14.00
CA GLY A 102 -0.86 -11.73 -13.44
C GLY A 102 0.15 -11.33 -12.38
N ARG A 103 0.23 -10.03 -12.07
CA ARG A 103 1.20 -9.50 -11.10
C ARG A 103 1.07 -10.21 -9.76
N LEU A 104 2.04 -11.06 -9.44
CA LEU A 104 2.26 -11.58 -8.10
C LEU A 104 2.82 -10.43 -7.27
N SER A 105 1.90 -9.61 -6.76
CA SER A 105 2.19 -8.48 -5.91
C SER A 105 3.09 -8.93 -4.76
N GLY A 106 4.40 -8.72 -4.88
CA GLY A 106 5.35 -9.05 -3.81
C GLY A 106 4.86 -8.49 -2.48
N GLY A 107 4.97 -9.30 -1.42
CA GLY A 107 4.52 -8.96 -0.08
C GLY A 107 5.00 -7.56 0.33
N LEU A 108 4.20 -6.85 1.14
CA LEU A 108 4.40 -5.43 1.47
C LEU A 108 5.85 -5.11 1.85
N ALA A 109 6.57 -6.03 2.50
CA ALA A 109 8.00 -5.92 2.83
C ALA A 109 8.92 -5.61 1.64
N TRP A 110 8.69 -6.20 0.46
CA TRP A 110 9.47 -5.94 -0.77
C TRP A 110 9.17 -4.56 -1.37
N ARG A 111 7.93 -4.08 -1.20
CA ARG A 111 7.51 -2.72 -1.59
C ARG A 111 8.02 -1.66 -0.60
N GLN A 112 8.11 -2.03 0.68
CA GLN A 112 8.64 -1.24 1.79
C GLN A 112 10.15 -0.99 1.64
N GLN A 113 10.91 -2.02 1.26
CA GLN A 113 12.36 -1.92 1.01
C GLN A 113 12.74 -1.08 -0.22
N ARG A 114 11.83 -0.91 -1.19
CA ARG A 114 12.09 -0.20 -2.45
C ARG A 114 11.57 1.24 -2.49
N GLY A 115 10.98 1.74 -1.41
CA GLY A 115 10.52 3.14 -1.34
C GLY A 115 9.38 3.50 -2.30
N GLU A 116 8.64 2.52 -2.82
CA GLU A 116 7.54 2.75 -3.78
C GLU A 116 6.21 3.13 -3.08
N LEU A 117 6.14 3.01 -1.76
CA LEU A 117 5.10 3.64 -0.96
C LEU A 117 5.62 5.01 -0.55
N GLY A 118 5.19 6.06 -1.25
CA GLY A 118 5.43 7.44 -0.80
C GLY A 118 5.18 7.52 0.70
N SER A 119 6.17 8.04 1.43
CA SER A 119 6.32 7.97 2.90
C SER A 119 4.98 7.84 3.63
N TRP A 120 4.57 6.61 3.96
CA TRP A 120 3.53 6.44 4.96
C TRP A 120 4.11 6.99 6.26
N LEU A 121 3.55 8.08 6.74
CA LEU A 121 3.91 8.69 8.01
C LEU A 121 2.84 8.30 9.03
N PRO A 122 3.23 7.90 10.24
CA PRO A 122 2.30 7.68 11.34
C PRO A 122 1.34 8.87 11.51
N PHE A 123 0.05 8.62 11.35
CA PHE A 123 -0.96 9.64 11.58
C PHE A 123 -1.27 9.75 13.08
N THR A 124 -1.09 10.94 13.63
CA THR A 124 -1.53 11.29 14.98
C THR A 124 -2.47 12.48 14.88
N TYR A 125 -3.72 12.30 15.31
CA TYR A 125 -4.65 13.42 15.35
C TYR A 125 -4.34 14.32 16.55
N LYS A 126 -4.29 15.64 16.30
CA LYS A 126 -4.23 16.68 17.32
C LYS A 126 -5.44 17.60 17.16
N PRO A 127 -6.15 17.93 18.24
CA PRO A 127 -7.30 18.82 18.15
C PRO A 127 -6.90 20.18 17.58
N ALA A 128 -7.72 20.74 16.69
CA ALA A 128 -7.47 22.05 16.09
C ALA A 128 -7.68 23.18 17.12
N SER A 129 -8.70 23.02 17.97
CA SER A 129 -9.01 23.97 19.05
C SER A 129 -8.53 23.46 20.41
N CYS A 130 -7.80 24.30 21.15
CA CYS A 130 -7.44 24.03 22.54
C CYS A 130 -8.63 24.03 23.50
N ARG A 131 -9.81 24.51 23.05
CA ARG A 131 -11.06 24.53 23.82
C ARG A 131 -12.02 23.39 23.46
N CYS A 132 -11.63 22.52 22.51
CA CYS A 132 -12.48 21.43 22.05
C CYS A 132 -12.87 20.52 23.22
N LYS A 133 -14.16 20.22 23.41
CA LYS A 133 -14.62 19.32 24.49
C LYS A 133 -14.86 17.90 24.02
N LYS A 134 -15.27 17.73 22.77
CA LYS A 134 -15.58 16.42 22.20
C LYS A 134 -14.96 16.26 20.83
N ILE A 135 -14.23 15.16 20.64
CA ILE A 135 -13.63 14.77 19.37
C ILE A 135 -14.22 13.45 18.95
N ILE A 136 -14.61 13.31 17.68
CA ILE A 136 -15.12 12.05 17.14
C ILE A 136 -14.36 11.72 15.86
N PHE A 137 -13.65 10.60 15.87
CA PHE A 137 -12.88 10.09 14.74
C PHE A 137 -13.59 8.87 14.17
N LYS A 138 -14.07 8.96 12.93
CA LYS A 138 -14.88 7.92 12.27
C LYS A 138 -14.15 7.35 11.06
N TYR A 139 -14.31 6.05 10.80
CA TYR A 139 -13.78 5.40 9.61
C TYR A 139 -14.78 4.44 8.96
N SER A 140 -14.80 4.47 7.63
CA SER A 140 -15.57 3.56 6.78
C SER A 140 -14.62 2.88 5.80
N SER A 141 -14.71 1.55 5.75
CA SER A 141 -14.01 0.79 4.73
C SER A 141 -14.71 0.88 3.38
N ALA A 142 -16.03 1.03 3.31
CA ALA A 142 -16.77 1.18 2.05
C ALA A 142 -16.36 2.44 1.31
N MET A 143 -16.37 3.57 2.01
CA MET A 143 -15.98 4.88 1.49
C MET A 143 -14.45 5.08 1.44
N ASP A 144 -13.67 4.21 2.09
CA ASP A 144 -12.22 4.32 2.28
C ASP A 144 -11.81 5.72 2.77
N LYS A 145 -12.50 6.23 3.80
CA LYS A 145 -12.27 7.58 4.32
C LYS A 145 -12.48 7.66 5.83
N TYR A 146 -11.76 8.61 6.41
CA TYR A 146 -11.95 9.09 7.76
C TYR A 146 -12.72 10.42 7.76
N SER A 147 -13.53 10.62 8.79
CA SER A 147 -14.25 11.87 9.06
C SER A 147 -14.02 12.24 10.52
N ILE A 148 -13.52 13.45 10.76
CA ILE A 148 -13.11 13.93 12.09
C ILE A 148 -13.98 15.12 12.47
N TRP A 149 -14.58 15.03 13.66
CA TRP A 149 -15.52 16.02 14.18
C TRP A 149 -15.02 16.58 15.50
N GLU A 150 -15.11 17.90 15.67
CA GLU A 150 -14.87 18.60 16.92
C GLU A 150 -16.14 19.35 17.32
N ASP A 151 -16.65 19.09 18.52
CA ASP A 151 -17.83 19.75 19.09
C ASP A 151 -19.06 19.80 18.14
N GLY A 152 -19.24 18.75 17.34
CA GLY A 152 -20.36 18.62 16.40
C GLY A 152 -20.13 19.23 15.01
N VAL A 153 -18.93 19.74 14.71
CA VAL A 153 -18.55 20.25 13.40
C VAL A 153 -17.48 19.35 12.77
N GLU A 154 -17.66 18.97 11.50
CA GLU A 154 -16.64 18.22 10.76
C GLU A 154 -15.45 19.15 10.43
N THR A 155 -14.28 18.84 10.97
CA THR A 155 -13.08 19.68 10.82
C THR A 155 -12.10 19.14 9.80
N ASN A 156 -12.11 17.83 9.54
CA ASN A 156 -11.15 17.21 8.64
C ASN A 156 -11.68 15.90 8.02
N GLN A 157 -11.19 15.59 6.82
CA GLN A 157 -11.44 14.33 6.11
C GLN A 157 -10.12 13.77 5.57
N VAL A 158 -9.93 12.46 5.72
CA VAL A 158 -8.72 11.77 5.23
C VAL A 158 -9.14 10.62 4.32
N SER A 159 -8.82 10.71 3.04
CA SER A 159 -9.08 9.61 2.09
C SER A 159 -7.95 8.59 2.07
N GLY A 160 -8.31 7.32 2.25
CA GLY A 160 -7.44 6.15 2.30
C GLY A 160 -7.17 5.68 3.73
N TRP A 161 -7.54 4.44 4.03
CA TRP A 161 -7.37 3.79 5.33
C TRP A 161 -5.95 3.92 5.91
N ALA A 162 -4.93 3.77 5.07
CA ALA A 162 -3.54 3.84 5.53
C ALA A 162 -3.16 5.25 6.04
N LYS A 163 -3.74 6.31 5.46
CA LYS A 163 -3.37 7.70 5.80
C LYS A 163 -3.90 8.16 7.14
N GLY A 164 -4.93 7.52 7.70
CA GLY A 164 -5.44 7.81 9.04
C GLY A 164 -4.88 6.90 10.12
N ALA A 165 -4.02 5.94 9.77
CA ALA A 165 -3.45 4.97 10.70
C ALA A 165 -2.16 5.51 11.36
N PHE A 166 -2.01 5.25 12.65
CA PHE A 166 -0.79 5.51 13.42
C PHE A 166 0.26 4.41 13.23
N SER A 167 -0.15 3.14 13.20
CA SER A 167 0.73 2.01 12.90
C SER A 167 0.03 0.99 12.01
N ILE A 168 0.78 0.39 11.09
CA ILE A 168 0.30 -0.62 10.15
C ILE A 168 1.31 -1.75 10.09
N GLU A 169 0.89 -2.95 10.46
CA GLU A 169 1.70 -4.17 10.36
C GLU A 169 0.92 -5.22 9.58
N LYS A 170 1.37 -5.53 8.37
CA LYS A 170 0.82 -6.63 7.55
C LYS A 170 -0.71 -6.55 7.36
N MET A 171 -1.25 -5.34 7.24
CA MET A 171 -2.67 -5.10 6.96
C MET A 171 -2.89 -4.58 5.54
N PHE A 172 -4.08 -4.82 5.00
CA PHE A 172 -4.53 -4.19 3.77
C PHE A 172 -6.05 -4.07 3.72
N ARG A 173 -6.56 -3.21 2.82
CA ARG A 173 -7.98 -3.12 2.49
C ARG A 173 -8.33 -4.05 1.34
N LYS A 174 -9.28 -4.94 1.56
CA LYS A 174 -9.85 -5.84 0.54
C LYS A 174 -11.17 -5.27 0.04
N VAL A 175 -11.39 -5.36 -1.26
CA VAL A 175 -12.68 -5.14 -1.93
C VAL A 175 -13.06 -6.44 -2.63
N GLU A 176 -14.24 -6.96 -2.30
CA GLU A 176 -14.87 -8.11 -2.94
C GLU A 176 -15.96 -7.59 -3.87
N GLN A 177 -15.72 -7.68 -5.18
CA GLN A 177 -16.71 -7.22 -6.17
C GLN A 177 -17.94 -8.14 -6.22
N ASP A 178 -17.72 -9.45 -6.11
CA ASP A 178 -18.79 -10.45 -6.18
C ASP A 178 -19.77 -10.33 -5.01
N TRP A 179 -19.24 -10.07 -3.80
CA TRP A 179 -20.02 -9.95 -2.58
C TRP A 179 -20.43 -8.50 -2.27
N LYS A 180 -19.92 -7.54 -3.04
CA LYS A 180 -20.06 -6.10 -2.78
C LYS A 180 -19.67 -5.71 -1.35
N MET A 181 -18.55 -6.25 -0.86
CA MET A 181 -18.06 -5.97 0.49
C MET A 181 -16.67 -5.33 0.48
N SER A 182 -16.38 -4.54 1.51
CA SER A 182 -15.04 -4.08 1.83
C SER A 182 -14.72 -4.29 3.30
N TYR A 183 -13.44 -4.51 3.59
CA TYR A 183 -12.94 -4.70 4.96
C TYR A 183 -11.42 -4.53 5.00
N LEU A 184 -10.87 -4.39 6.21
CA LEU A 184 -9.44 -4.49 6.45
C LEU A 184 -9.10 -5.89 6.98
N ALA A 185 -8.06 -6.51 6.44
CA ALA A 185 -7.61 -7.83 6.84
C ALA A 185 -6.08 -7.88 6.85
N ARG A 186 -5.53 -8.94 7.46
CA ARG A 186 -4.08 -9.18 7.36
C ARG A 186 -3.73 -9.71 5.97
N GLN A 187 -2.47 -9.55 5.58
CA GLN A 187 -1.96 -10.07 4.32
C GLN A 187 -1.99 -11.60 4.24
N GLU A 188 -2.04 -12.13 3.02
CA GLU A 188 -2.28 -13.56 2.74
C GLU A 188 -1.31 -14.51 3.46
N ASP A 189 -0.03 -14.17 3.50
CA ASP A 189 1.03 -15.01 4.10
C ASP A 189 1.34 -14.67 5.57
N SER A 190 0.52 -13.82 6.20
CA SER A 190 0.79 -13.34 7.55
C SER A 190 0.01 -14.12 8.58
N SER A 191 0.70 -14.59 9.63
CA SER A 191 0.06 -15.21 10.80
C SER A 191 -0.71 -14.20 11.67
N GLU A 192 -0.29 -12.93 11.60
CA GLU A 192 -0.80 -11.81 12.39
C GLU A 192 -0.71 -10.52 11.58
N GLY A 193 -1.69 -9.63 11.77
CA GLY A 193 -1.61 -8.23 11.36
C GLY A 193 -2.09 -7.31 12.47
N SER A 194 -1.61 -6.07 12.46
CA SER A 194 -2.02 -5.07 13.44
C SER A 194 -2.21 -3.68 12.83
N LEU A 195 -3.14 -2.92 13.40
CA LEU A 195 -3.50 -1.57 12.95
C LEU A 195 -3.82 -0.72 14.18
N SER A 196 -3.39 0.54 14.19
CA SER A 196 -3.73 1.44 15.29
C SER A 196 -4.05 2.86 14.86
N TRP A 197 -4.78 3.58 15.71
CA TRP A 197 -5.16 4.98 15.57
C TRP A 197 -4.79 5.73 16.84
N ARG A 198 -4.16 6.90 16.70
CA ARG A 198 -3.66 7.68 17.84
C ARG A 198 -4.22 9.10 17.82
N LEU A 199 -4.71 9.52 18.98
CA LEU A 199 -5.12 10.88 19.27
C LEU A 199 -4.29 11.40 20.44
N GLU A 200 -3.66 12.56 20.24
CA GLU A 200 -2.78 13.20 21.23
C GLU A 200 -3.31 14.59 21.57
N LEU A 201 -3.39 14.88 22.86
CA LEU A 201 -3.90 16.15 23.38
C LEU A 201 -2.78 17.17 23.59
N SER A 202 -3.15 18.45 23.52
CA SER A 202 -2.27 19.54 23.96
C SER A 202 -2.02 19.45 25.48
N PRO A 203 -0.84 19.90 25.96
CA PRO A 203 -0.54 19.95 27.39
C PRO A 203 -1.63 20.64 28.20
N GLY A 204 -2.00 20.06 29.35
CA GLY A 204 -3.02 20.60 30.25
C GLY A 204 -4.45 20.13 29.95
N ARG A 205 -4.67 19.39 28.85
CA ARG A 205 -5.94 18.71 28.58
C ARG A 205 -5.81 17.23 28.97
N ALA A 206 -6.92 16.64 29.41
CA ALA A 206 -6.96 15.24 29.78
C ALA A 206 -8.21 14.57 29.20
N ILE A 207 -8.09 13.28 28.91
CA ILE A 207 -9.24 12.47 28.51
C ILE A 207 -10.07 12.12 29.75
N GLU A 208 -11.35 12.48 29.72
CA GLU A 208 -12.33 12.13 30.75
C GLU A 208 -13.07 10.83 30.38
N ARG A 209 -13.52 10.73 29.13
CA ARG A 209 -14.30 9.57 28.65
C ARG A 209 -13.91 9.22 27.22
N LEU A 210 -13.94 7.93 26.94
CA LEU A 210 -13.71 7.36 25.63
C LEU A 210 -14.86 6.41 25.30
N ASP A 211 -15.62 6.74 24.25
CA ASP A 211 -16.63 5.86 23.66
C ASP A 211 -16.10 5.31 22.34
N LEU A 212 -16.18 4.00 22.16
CA LEU A 212 -15.63 3.29 21.01
C LEU A 212 -16.71 2.45 20.37
N THR A 213 -16.82 2.53 19.05
CA THR A 213 -17.51 1.54 18.23
C THR A 213 -16.44 0.79 17.48
N CYS A 214 -16.22 -0.48 17.83
CA CYS A 214 -15.22 -1.33 17.22
C CYS A 214 -15.94 -2.39 16.39
N ALA A 215 -15.71 -2.44 15.07
CA ALA A 215 -16.31 -3.44 14.20
C ALA A 215 -15.28 -4.51 13.79
N GLY A 216 -15.51 -5.74 14.23
CA GLY A 216 -14.70 -6.91 13.87
C GLY A 216 -15.57 -8.12 13.53
N THR A 217 -15.40 -8.64 12.32
CA THR A 217 -16.07 -9.86 11.84
C THR A 217 -15.07 -10.99 11.76
N THR A 218 -15.39 -12.13 12.37
CA THR A 218 -14.53 -13.31 12.39
C THR A 218 -15.22 -14.51 11.75
N TYR A 219 -14.42 -15.34 11.07
CA TYR A 219 -14.82 -16.62 10.48
C TYR A 219 -13.88 -17.71 11.00
N GLU A 220 -14.33 -18.97 10.99
CA GLU A 220 -13.55 -20.10 11.50
C GLU A 220 -13.01 -19.84 12.93
N ASN A 221 -11.69 -19.94 13.11
CA ASN A 221 -10.97 -19.60 14.34
C ASN A 221 -10.21 -18.26 14.21
N GLY A 222 -10.63 -17.38 13.29
CA GLY A 222 -10.12 -16.02 13.19
C GLY A 222 -10.43 -15.23 14.46
N ARG A 223 -9.52 -14.35 14.87
CA ARG A 223 -9.67 -13.53 16.06
C ARG A 223 -9.33 -12.09 15.76
N VAL A 224 -10.18 -11.19 16.28
CA VAL A 224 -9.92 -9.76 16.37
C VAL A 224 -9.79 -9.43 17.85
N SER A 225 -8.68 -8.80 18.22
CA SER A 225 -8.42 -8.34 19.58
C SER A 225 -8.23 -6.83 19.56
N TRP A 226 -9.06 -6.13 20.33
CA TRP A 226 -9.00 -4.68 20.46
C TRP A 226 -8.37 -4.29 21.80
N SER A 227 -7.58 -3.22 21.79
CA SER A 227 -6.97 -2.68 23.00
C SER A 227 -6.80 -1.17 22.89
N VAL A 228 -6.91 -0.49 24.02
CA VAL A 228 -6.58 0.91 24.17
C VAL A 228 -5.26 1.01 24.90
N SER A 229 -4.37 1.90 24.47
CA SER A 229 -3.16 2.25 25.20
C SER A 229 -3.12 3.76 25.45
N THR A 230 -2.74 4.13 26.67
CA THR A 230 -2.50 5.51 27.10
C THR A 230 -1.06 5.66 27.58
N ASP A 231 -0.69 6.84 28.08
CA ASP A 231 0.60 7.04 28.74
C ASP A 231 0.68 6.36 30.12
N LYS A 232 -0.42 5.79 30.62
CA LYS A 232 -0.51 5.18 31.95
C LYS A 232 -0.80 3.69 31.93
N GLU A 233 -1.56 3.20 30.97
CA GLU A 233 -2.06 1.83 30.98
C GLU A 233 -2.41 1.30 29.58
N SER A 234 -2.58 -0.03 29.51
CA SER A 234 -3.19 -0.70 28.37
C SER A 234 -4.42 -1.46 28.83
N ILE A 235 -5.54 -1.19 28.16
CA ILE A 235 -6.87 -1.69 28.51
C ILE A 235 -7.33 -2.59 27.36
N PRO A 236 -7.45 -3.91 27.55
CA PRO A 236 -8.07 -4.77 26.55
C PRO A 236 -9.56 -4.43 26.43
N ILE A 237 -10.08 -4.48 25.20
CA ILE A 237 -11.52 -4.34 24.94
C ILE A 237 -12.09 -5.75 24.75
N GLU A 238 -13.17 -6.04 25.46
CA GLU A 238 -13.84 -7.34 25.36
C GLU A 238 -14.61 -7.45 24.05
N GLY A 239 -14.45 -8.59 23.36
CA GLY A 239 -15.16 -8.87 22.11
C GLY A 239 -14.48 -8.34 20.85
N SER A 240 -14.92 -8.86 19.71
CA SER A 240 -14.45 -8.45 18.38
C SER A 240 -15.25 -7.30 17.79
N ASN A 241 -16.52 -7.16 18.19
CA ASN A 241 -17.47 -6.19 17.68
C ASN A 241 -18.31 -5.61 18.83
N GLY A 242 -18.61 -4.32 18.81
CA GLY A 242 -19.51 -3.70 19.78
C GLY A 242 -19.25 -2.22 20.04
N VAL A 243 -20.03 -1.69 20.99
CA VAL A 243 -19.87 -0.35 21.55
C VAL A 243 -19.32 -0.47 22.97
N HIS A 244 -18.30 0.29 23.28
CA HIS A 244 -17.59 0.26 24.56
C HIS A 244 -17.41 1.67 25.11
N SER A 245 -17.60 1.84 26.41
CA SER A 245 -17.39 3.11 27.12
C SER A 245 -16.37 2.94 28.21
N ILE A 246 -15.30 3.74 28.18
CA ILE A 246 -14.21 3.74 29.16
C ILE A 246 -14.18 5.12 29.81
N THR A 247 -14.47 5.19 31.11
CA THR A 247 -14.54 6.45 31.88
C THR A 247 -13.34 6.67 32.80
N SER A 248 -12.51 5.65 33.01
CA SER A 248 -11.31 5.76 33.84
C SER A 248 -10.08 5.62 32.96
N LEU A 249 -9.58 6.76 32.47
CA LEU A 249 -8.33 6.84 31.68
C LEU A 249 -7.23 7.60 32.42
N LYS A 250 -7.36 7.75 33.75
CA LYS A 250 -6.37 8.38 34.64
C LYS A 250 -5.84 9.73 34.13
N LYS A 251 -6.73 10.53 33.50
CA LYS A 251 -6.39 11.82 32.88
C LYS A 251 -5.26 11.70 31.84
N ALA A 252 -5.29 10.66 31.01
CA ALA A 252 -4.31 10.43 29.97
C ALA A 252 -4.20 11.60 28.97
N ASN A 253 -2.98 11.82 28.47
CA ASN A 253 -2.67 12.86 27.48
C ASN A 253 -2.78 12.35 26.04
N PHE A 254 -2.80 11.03 25.84
CA PHE A 254 -3.07 10.42 24.55
C PHE A 254 -3.90 9.15 24.71
N VAL A 255 -4.56 8.78 23.63
CA VAL A 255 -5.20 7.49 23.48
C VAL A 255 -4.78 6.87 22.14
N CYS A 256 -4.48 5.58 22.16
CA CYS A 256 -4.16 4.81 20.98
C CYS A 256 -5.00 3.53 20.96
N LEU A 257 -5.95 3.45 20.03
CA LEU A 257 -6.75 2.25 19.77
C LEU A 257 -5.95 1.34 18.85
N LYS A 258 -5.74 0.08 19.24
CA LYS A 258 -5.04 -0.94 18.44
C LYS A 258 -5.94 -2.16 18.23
N ALA A 259 -5.99 -2.62 16.99
CA ALA A 259 -6.55 -3.90 16.59
C ALA A 259 -5.41 -4.88 16.24
N VAL A 260 -5.54 -6.12 16.68
CA VAL A 260 -4.70 -7.24 16.27
C VAL A 260 -5.59 -8.33 15.68
N VAL A 261 -5.24 -8.83 14.49
CA VAL A 261 -5.97 -9.87 13.78
C VAL A 261 -5.12 -11.12 13.60
N THR A 262 -5.60 -12.27 14.06
CA THR A 262 -4.88 -13.56 14.05
C THR A 262 -5.81 -14.73 13.71
N GLY A 263 -5.27 -15.95 13.67
CA GLY A 263 -6.04 -17.18 13.50
C GLY A 263 -6.45 -17.44 12.05
N GLY A 264 -7.54 -18.18 11.82
CA GLY A 264 -7.96 -18.62 10.49
C GLY A 264 -7.40 -19.98 10.09
N ARG A 265 -7.90 -20.52 8.97
CA ARG A 265 -7.58 -21.86 8.45
C ARG A 265 -7.34 -21.84 6.94
N GLY A 266 -6.38 -22.65 6.49
CA GLY A 266 -6.09 -22.84 5.06
C GLY A 266 -5.51 -21.61 4.37
N ALA A 267 -5.51 -21.63 3.03
CA ALA A 267 -4.96 -20.56 2.20
C ALA A 267 -5.72 -19.22 2.36
N SER A 268 -6.98 -19.27 2.78
CA SER A 268 -7.80 -18.08 3.01
C SER A 268 -7.77 -17.56 4.45
N ALA A 269 -6.90 -18.10 5.31
CA ALA A 269 -6.87 -17.73 6.73
C ALA A 269 -6.79 -16.22 6.96
N TRP A 270 -6.09 -15.50 6.08
CA TRP A 270 -5.88 -14.05 6.12
C TRP A 270 -7.16 -13.22 6.19
N GLN A 271 -8.24 -13.68 5.54
CA GLN A 271 -9.53 -12.99 5.51
C GLN A 271 -10.48 -13.44 6.63
N HIS A 272 -10.08 -14.36 7.51
CA HIS A 272 -10.97 -14.88 8.56
C HIS A 272 -11.10 -13.95 9.78
N ALA A 273 -10.32 -12.87 9.83
CA ALA A 273 -10.45 -11.82 10.83
C ALA A 273 -10.44 -10.48 10.11
N GLN A 274 -11.57 -9.79 10.13
CA GLN A 274 -11.85 -8.62 9.30
C GLN A 274 -12.24 -7.45 10.19
N LEU A 275 -11.61 -6.29 10.00
CA LEU A 275 -12.01 -5.05 10.67
C LEU A 275 -12.90 -4.25 9.72
N CYS A 276 -13.91 -3.60 10.27
CA CYS A 276 -14.74 -2.63 9.54
C CYS A 276 -15.39 -3.25 8.29
N ARG A 277 -15.93 -4.48 8.37
CA ARG A 277 -16.61 -5.14 7.25
C ARG A 277 -17.92 -4.41 6.93
N GLU A 278 -18.00 -3.85 5.73
CA GLU A 278 -19.12 -3.03 5.26
C GLU A 278 -19.52 -3.43 3.84
N SER A 279 -20.80 -3.22 3.51
CA SER A 279 -21.27 -3.27 2.13
C SER A 279 -20.74 -2.06 1.35
N LEU A 280 -20.39 -2.22 0.07
CA LEU A 280 -19.79 -1.16 -0.76
C LEU A 280 -20.70 0.05 -1.00
N ASP A 281 -22.02 -0.10 -0.83
CA ASP A 281 -23.01 0.98 -0.90
C ASP A 281 -23.21 1.71 0.43
N SER A 282 -22.64 1.20 1.52
CA SER A 282 -22.76 1.79 2.86
C SER A 282 -22.18 3.20 2.90
N GLN A 283 -22.94 4.11 3.51
CA GLN A 283 -22.48 5.46 3.88
C GLN A 283 -22.24 5.58 5.40
N HIS A 284 -22.26 4.46 6.11
CA HIS A 284 -22.03 4.41 7.56
C HIS A 284 -20.54 4.27 7.89
N TYR A 285 -20.19 4.61 9.13
CA TYR A 285 -18.86 4.42 9.69
C TYR A 285 -18.90 3.32 10.74
N SER A 286 -18.25 2.20 10.47
CA SER A 286 -18.20 1.03 11.37
C SER A 286 -17.15 1.15 12.48
N LEU A 287 -16.20 2.08 12.38
CA LEU A 287 -15.28 2.43 13.46
C LEU A 287 -15.54 3.86 13.91
N GLU A 288 -15.74 4.05 15.21
CA GLU A 288 -15.87 5.36 15.84
C GLU A 288 -15.03 5.41 17.12
N ILE A 289 -14.24 6.47 17.26
CA ILE A 289 -13.46 6.80 18.47
C ILE A 289 -13.93 8.18 18.93
N ALA A 290 -14.78 8.23 19.94
CA ALA A 290 -15.30 9.47 20.52
C ALA A 290 -14.60 9.74 21.87
N VAL A 291 -13.94 10.89 21.96
CA VAL A 291 -13.19 11.33 23.14
C VAL A 291 -13.87 12.54 23.74
N THR A 292 -14.22 12.49 25.01
CA THR A 292 -14.63 13.64 25.81
C THR A 292 -13.46 14.09 26.67
N LEU A 293 -13.14 15.37 26.59
CA LEU A 293 -12.04 16.01 27.29
C LEU A 293 -12.56 16.70 28.55
N SER A 294 -11.77 16.65 29.62
CA SER A 294 -12.04 17.45 30.80
C SER A 294 -11.94 18.94 30.48
N ASP A 295 -12.66 19.78 31.22
CA ASP A 295 -12.50 21.23 31.17
C ASP A 295 -11.05 21.66 31.49
#